data_AF-A0A2C6ME70-F1
#
_entry.id   AF-A0A2C6ME70-F1
#
_cell.length_a   1.000
_cell.length_b   1.000
_cell.length_c   1.000
_cell.angle_alpha   90.00
_cell.angle_beta   90.00
_cell.angle_gamma   90.00
#
_symmetry.space_group_name_H-M   'P 1'
#
loop_
_entity.id
_entity.type
_entity.pdbx_description
1 polymer ?
#
loop_
_entity_poly.entity_id
_entity_poly.type
_entity_poly.pdbx_seq_one_letter_code
_entity_poly.pdbx_strand_id
1 'polypeptide(L)'
;MGRGKAAGQPFCLVREVLRYNGLGEEFLNYYDTPEPFFEYVHARPEQMTVLILENKDTWFTFRKLMQDTGKNIVAGTPVDVLLYGEGNKISKCGALEEYNAVMLGGKRGQAGRFLYFGDLDREGIRLFFRARGANPNLDIKPFSALYQLMLKLAEGMELPESPDERGVEAPLSDFTSMLGFDRVDVLTVFWKRAGIYHKR
;
A
#
# COMPACT_ATOMS: atom_id res chain seq x y z
N MET A 1 26.69 -16.50 0.23
CA MET A 1 27.03 -16.11 -1.15
C MET A 1 26.19 -16.94 -2.10
N GLY A 2 25.04 -16.44 -2.56
CA GLY A 2 24.14 -17.13 -3.48
C GLY A 2 24.01 -16.36 -4.79
N ARG A 3 24.68 -16.84 -5.85
CA ARG A 3 24.41 -16.51 -7.26
C ARG A 3 23.08 -17.23 -7.62
N GLY A 4 22.09 -16.70 -8.33
CA GLY A 4 22.07 -15.73 -9.41
C GLY A 4 21.48 -16.40 -10.66
N LYS A 5 20.22 -16.05 -11.00
CA LYS A 5 19.54 -16.14 -12.31
C LYS A 5 19.49 -17.48 -13.08
N ALA A 6 18.29 -18.06 -13.21
CA ALA A 6 17.91 -18.94 -14.32
C ALA A 6 16.38 -19.05 -14.49
N ALA A 7 15.74 -18.02 -15.06
CA ALA A 7 14.30 -18.07 -15.41
C ALA A 7 13.99 -17.51 -16.81
N GLY A 8 14.99 -17.42 -17.69
CA GLY A 8 14.83 -16.84 -19.04
C GLY A 8 14.88 -17.86 -20.20
N GLN A 9 15.34 -19.08 -19.97
CA GLN A 9 15.57 -20.04 -21.07
C GLN A 9 14.36 -20.89 -21.50
N PRO A 10 13.42 -21.31 -20.61
CA PRO A 10 12.31 -22.15 -21.07
C PRO A 10 11.31 -21.38 -21.96
N PHE A 11 11.14 -20.07 -21.73
CA PHE A 11 10.12 -19.26 -22.37
C PHE A 11 10.43 -18.93 -23.84
N CYS A 12 11.71 -18.71 -24.19
CA CYS A 12 12.10 -18.46 -25.57
C CYS A 12 11.92 -19.71 -26.45
N LEU A 13 12.24 -20.90 -25.93
CA LEU A 13 12.12 -22.15 -26.68
C LEU A 13 10.66 -22.47 -27.02
N VAL A 14 9.74 -22.24 -26.09
CA VAL A 14 8.30 -22.45 -26.29
C VAL A 14 7.75 -21.50 -27.36
N ARG A 15 8.16 -20.22 -27.35
CA ARG A 15 7.74 -19.25 -28.38
C ARG A 15 8.26 -19.60 -29.77
N GLU A 16 9.50 -20.10 -29.87
CA GLU A 16 10.06 -20.51 -31.16
C GLU A 16 9.36 -21.75 -31.74
N VAL A 17 9.03 -22.74 -30.89
CA VAL A 17 8.29 -23.93 -31.30
C VAL A 17 6.87 -23.59 -31.75
N LEU A 18 6.17 -22.69 -31.04
CA LEU A 18 4.81 -22.27 -31.41
C LEU A 18 4.78 -21.51 -32.74
N ARG A 19 5.75 -20.59 -32.93
CA ARG A 19 5.89 -19.83 -34.17
C ARG A 19 6.26 -20.72 -35.36
N TYR A 20 7.05 -21.77 -35.15
CA TYR A 20 7.38 -22.77 -36.17
C TYR A 20 6.15 -23.58 -36.62
N ASN A 21 5.14 -23.75 -35.75
CA ASN A 21 3.90 -24.48 -36.05
C ASN A 21 2.74 -23.59 -36.55
N GLY A 22 3.00 -22.31 -36.84
CA GLY A 22 1.97 -21.38 -37.35
C GLY A 22 0.91 -20.98 -36.31
N LEU A 23 1.16 -21.25 -35.03
CA LEU A 23 0.28 -20.86 -33.92
C LEU A 23 0.73 -19.48 -33.43
N GLY A 24 -0.04 -18.45 -33.78
CA GLY A 24 0.19 -17.07 -33.32
C GLY A 24 0.07 -16.94 -31.81
N GLU A 25 0.53 -15.82 -31.25
CA GLU A 25 0.48 -15.54 -29.80
C GLU A 25 -0.95 -15.62 -29.22
N GLU A 26 -1.95 -15.38 -30.08
CA GLU A 26 -3.39 -15.58 -29.87
C GLU A 26 -3.76 -17.01 -29.38
N PHE A 27 -3.00 -18.03 -29.80
CA PHE A 27 -3.30 -19.44 -29.52
C PHE A 27 -3.14 -19.80 -28.04
N LEU A 28 -2.27 -19.08 -27.32
CA LEU A 28 -1.98 -19.38 -25.92
C LEU A 28 -3.00 -18.84 -24.94
N ASN A 29 -3.95 -17.99 -25.37
CA ASN A 29 -4.93 -17.31 -24.52
C ASN A 29 -4.34 -16.89 -23.16
N TYR A 30 -3.11 -16.39 -23.19
CA TYR A 30 -2.37 -16.04 -21.99
C TYR A 30 -2.86 -14.66 -21.57
N TYR A 31 -3.68 -14.63 -20.53
CA TYR A 31 -3.89 -13.41 -19.77
C TYR A 31 -2.66 -13.25 -18.88
N ASP A 32 -1.98 -12.11 -18.95
CA ASP A 32 -1.05 -11.71 -17.90
C ASP A 32 -1.83 -11.79 -16.59
N THR A 33 -1.56 -12.82 -15.80
CA THR A 33 -2.22 -12.96 -14.50
C THR A 33 -1.59 -11.88 -13.64
N PRO A 34 -2.32 -10.82 -13.25
CA PRO A 34 -1.75 -9.80 -12.38
C PRO A 34 -1.19 -10.49 -11.13
N GLU A 35 0.02 -10.11 -10.72
CA GLU A 35 0.65 -10.67 -9.54
C GLU A 35 -0.33 -10.54 -8.35
N PRO A 36 -0.72 -11.65 -7.69
CA PRO A 36 -1.69 -11.58 -6.62
C PRO A 36 -1.12 -10.77 -5.45
N PHE A 37 -1.89 -9.79 -4.99
CA PHE A 37 -1.62 -9.14 -3.72
C PHE A 37 -1.92 -10.09 -2.57
N PHE A 38 -1.16 -9.95 -1.48
CA PHE A 38 -1.50 -10.64 -0.23
C PHE A 38 -2.69 -9.93 0.40
N GLU A 39 -3.88 -10.45 0.11
CA GLU A 39 -5.14 -9.89 0.59
C GLU A 39 -5.79 -10.75 1.69
N TYR A 40 -6.62 -10.08 2.50
CA TYR A 40 -7.61 -10.73 3.34
C TYR A 40 -8.94 -9.99 3.15
N VAL A 41 -9.94 -10.69 2.63
CA VAL A 41 -11.28 -10.15 2.40
C VAL A 41 -12.19 -10.59 3.55
N HIS A 42 -12.68 -9.62 4.31
CA HIS A 42 -13.66 -9.86 5.37
C HIS A 42 -15.09 -9.88 4.82
N ALA A 43 -15.44 -8.90 3.98
CA ALA A 43 -16.77 -8.77 3.39
C ALA A 43 -16.69 -8.20 1.97
N ARG A 44 -17.75 -8.39 1.18
CA ARG A 44 -17.86 -7.86 -0.19
C ARG A 44 -19.13 -7.01 -0.35
N PRO A 45 -19.26 -5.88 0.36
CA PRO A 45 -20.34 -4.92 0.13
C PRO A 45 -20.20 -4.24 -1.26
N GLU A 46 -21.25 -3.55 -1.71
CA GLU A 46 -21.24 -2.82 -2.99
C GLU A 46 -20.15 -1.75 -3.07
N GLN A 47 -19.80 -1.14 -1.93
CA GLN A 47 -18.70 -0.20 -1.82
C GLN A 47 -17.72 -0.70 -0.76
N MET A 48 -16.58 -1.23 -1.20
CA MET A 48 -15.57 -1.80 -0.31
C MET A 48 -14.57 -0.75 0.15
N THR A 49 -14.19 -0.82 1.42
CA THR A 49 -13.04 -0.09 1.97
C THR A 49 -11.83 -1.02 2.04
N VAL A 50 -10.78 -0.69 1.28
CA VAL A 50 -9.52 -1.42 1.24
C VAL A 50 -8.48 -0.69 2.09
N LEU A 51 -7.90 -1.38 3.06
CA LEU A 51 -6.79 -0.88 3.87
C LEU A 51 -5.47 -1.49 3.38
N ILE A 52 -4.65 -0.66 2.77
CA ILE A 52 -3.28 -0.97 2.36
C ILE A 52 -2.37 -0.82 3.58
N LEU A 53 -1.68 -1.91 3.94
CA LEU A 53 -0.76 -1.99 5.07
C LEU A 53 0.67 -2.18 4.57
N GLU A 54 1.56 -1.25 4.89
CA GLU A 54 2.96 -1.32 4.47
C GLU A 54 3.73 -2.45 5.17
N ASN A 55 3.53 -2.59 6.49
CA ASN A 55 4.28 -3.51 7.32
C ASN A 55 3.57 -4.86 7.44
N LYS A 56 4.34 -5.95 7.26
CA LYS A 56 3.86 -7.33 7.33
C LYS A 56 3.31 -7.69 8.71
N ASP A 57 3.98 -7.25 9.77
CA ASP A 57 3.58 -7.56 11.14
C ASP A 57 2.25 -6.88 11.49
N THR A 58 2.08 -5.63 11.04
CA THR A 58 0.82 -4.88 11.13
C THR A 58 -0.29 -5.61 10.37
N TRP A 59 -0.04 -6.05 9.14
CA TRP A 59 -1.00 -6.82 8.34
C TRP A 59 -1.42 -8.12 9.03
N PHE A 60 -0.46 -8.88 9.56
CA PHE A 60 -0.75 -10.13 10.25
C PHE A 60 -1.59 -9.89 11.51
N THR A 61 -1.26 -8.83 12.27
CA THR A 61 -1.98 -8.46 13.49
C THR A 61 -3.43 -8.08 13.20
N PHE A 62 -3.68 -7.21 12.20
CA PHE A 62 -5.04 -6.84 11.81
C PHE A 62 -5.83 -8.04 11.30
N ARG A 63 -5.22 -8.86 10.43
CA ARG A 63 -5.86 -10.07 9.91
C ARG A 63 -6.28 -11.00 11.04
N LYS A 64 -5.37 -11.30 11.97
CA LYS A 64 -5.65 -12.16 13.12
C LYS A 64 -6.76 -11.56 14.00
N LEU A 65 -6.71 -10.27 14.30
CA LEU A 65 -7.73 -9.59 15.09
C LEU A 65 -9.11 -9.68 14.43
N MET A 66 -9.21 -9.45 13.11
CA MET A 66 -10.47 -9.55 12.38
C MET A 66 -11.00 -11.00 12.34
N GLN A 67 -10.12 -12.00 12.24
CA GLN A 67 -10.49 -13.41 12.28
C GLN A 67 -10.99 -13.83 13.66
N ASP A 68 -10.27 -13.45 14.71
CA ASP A 68 -10.57 -13.86 16.09
C ASP A 68 -11.83 -13.16 16.63
N THR A 69 -12.03 -11.89 16.28
CA THR A 69 -13.17 -11.09 16.79
C THR A 69 -14.39 -11.11 15.87
N GLY A 70 -14.23 -11.50 14.60
CA GLY A 70 -15.25 -11.37 13.57
C GLY A 70 -15.65 -9.93 13.24
N LYS A 71 -14.93 -8.91 13.76
CA LYS A 71 -15.21 -7.49 13.53
C LYS A 71 -14.25 -6.92 12.51
N ASN A 72 -14.74 -5.99 11.69
CA ASN A 72 -13.96 -5.33 10.65
C ASN A 72 -13.82 -3.82 10.86
N ILE A 73 -14.09 -3.34 12.07
CA ILE A 73 -14.02 -1.93 12.41
C ILE A 73 -12.62 -1.62 12.93
N VAL A 74 -11.87 -0.83 12.17
CA VAL A 74 -10.53 -0.33 12.54
C VAL A 74 -10.64 1.16 12.81
N ALA A 75 -10.23 1.62 13.99
CA ALA A 75 -10.28 3.05 14.36
C ALA A 75 -11.64 3.72 14.08
N GLY A 76 -12.75 3.00 14.28
CA GLY A 76 -14.11 3.47 14.00
C GLY A 76 -14.53 3.46 12.52
N THR A 77 -13.68 2.99 11.60
CA THR A 77 -13.98 2.87 10.17
C THR A 77 -14.13 1.40 9.77
N PRO A 78 -15.20 1.00 9.05
CA PRO A 78 -15.31 -0.33 8.46
C PRO A 78 -14.20 -0.56 7.43
N VAL A 79 -13.53 -1.70 7.50
CA VAL A 79 -12.48 -2.13 6.58
C VAL A 79 -12.84 -3.51 6.06
N ASP A 80 -13.16 -3.60 4.77
CA ASP A 80 -13.67 -4.83 4.16
C ASP A 80 -12.54 -5.71 3.64
N VAL A 81 -11.43 -5.09 3.24
CA VAL A 81 -10.26 -5.77 2.67
C VAL A 81 -8.99 -5.24 3.32
N LEU A 82 -8.11 -6.14 3.75
CA LEU A 82 -6.72 -5.82 4.11
C LEU A 82 -5.81 -6.21 2.95
N LEU A 83 -5.02 -5.26 2.46
CA LEU A 83 -4.06 -5.47 1.38
C LEU A 83 -2.64 -5.22 1.90
N TYR A 84 -1.76 -6.20 1.81
CA TYR A 84 -0.36 -6.02 2.18
C TYR A 84 0.42 -5.36 1.03
N GLY A 85 1.07 -4.24 1.34
CA GLY A 85 1.66 -3.32 0.36
C GLY A 85 2.99 -3.75 -0.26
N GLU A 86 3.69 -4.71 0.35
CA GLU A 86 5.00 -5.21 -0.11
C GLU A 86 5.92 -4.15 -0.76
N GLY A 87 6.17 -3.02 -0.09
CA GLY A 87 7.13 -1.95 -0.44
C GLY A 87 7.11 -1.45 -1.90
N ASN A 88 7.55 -2.27 -2.84
CA ASN A 88 7.62 -1.98 -4.27
C ASN A 88 6.41 -2.45 -5.09
N LYS A 89 5.60 -3.42 -4.63
CA LYS A 89 4.50 -3.96 -5.45
C LYS A 89 3.34 -2.99 -5.63
N ILE A 90 2.92 -2.30 -4.57
CA ILE A 90 1.89 -1.25 -4.68
C ILE A 90 2.36 -0.01 -5.45
N SER A 91 3.67 0.14 -5.62
CA SER A 91 4.28 1.22 -6.39
C SER A 91 4.38 0.89 -7.88
N LYS A 92 3.96 -0.31 -8.32
CA LYS A 92 3.85 -0.64 -9.75
C LYS A 92 2.68 0.13 -10.36
N CYS A 93 2.92 0.76 -11.51
CA CYS A 93 1.92 1.56 -12.23
C CYS A 93 0.67 0.72 -12.52
N GLY A 94 -0.50 1.22 -12.10
CA GLY A 94 -1.81 0.62 -12.36
C GLY A 94 -2.13 -0.67 -11.58
N ALA A 95 -1.24 -1.14 -10.69
CA ALA A 95 -1.43 -2.43 -10.04
C ALA A 95 -2.65 -2.47 -9.10
N LEU A 96 -2.91 -1.38 -8.37
CA LEU A 96 -4.09 -1.29 -7.52
C LEU A 96 -5.36 -1.00 -8.35
N GLU A 97 -5.22 -0.31 -9.48
CA GLU A 97 -6.32 -0.06 -10.42
C GLU A 97 -6.82 -1.36 -11.05
N GLU A 98 -5.89 -2.19 -11.52
CA GLU A 98 -6.17 -3.52 -12.06
C GLU A 98 -6.80 -4.41 -10.98
N TYR A 99 -6.27 -4.38 -9.76
CA TYR A 99 -6.87 -5.06 -8.61
C TYR A 99 -8.31 -4.61 -8.36
N ASN A 100 -8.58 -3.30 -8.35
CA ASN A 100 -9.93 -2.76 -8.18
C ASN A 100 -10.88 -3.22 -9.31
N ALA A 101 -10.40 -3.23 -10.56
CA ALA A 101 -11.19 -3.65 -11.72
C ALA A 101 -11.54 -5.15 -11.68
N VAL A 102 -10.57 -6.01 -11.33
CA VAL A 102 -10.71 -7.47 -11.39
C VAL A 102 -11.35 -8.03 -10.12
N MET A 103 -10.94 -7.57 -8.93
CA MET A 103 -11.25 -8.24 -7.66
C MET A 103 -12.39 -7.60 -6.88
N LEU A 104 -12.56 -6.28 -6.99
CA LEU A 104 -13.60 -5.53 -6.29
C LEU A 104 -14.88 -5.39 -7.13
N GLY A 105 -14.90 -5.96 -8.34
CA GLY A 105 -16.09 -6.01 -9.18
C GLY A 105 -16.49 -4.67 -9.79
N GLY A 106 -15.53 -3.76 -9.97
CA GLY A 106 -15.77 -2.45 -10.53
C GLY A 106 -16.32 -2.53 -11.95
N LYS A 107 -17.65 -2.62 -12.09
CA LYS A 107 -18.32 -2.00 -13.23
C LYS A 107 -17.87 -0.54 -13.24
N ARG A 108 -17.39 -0.04 -14.39
CA ARG A 108 -16.92 1.33 -14.62
C ARG A 108 -17.74 2.34 -13.77
N GLY A 109 -17.22 2.75 -12.61
CA GLY A 109 -17.89 3.70 -11.71
C GLY A 109 -17.91 3.35 -10.21
N GLN A 110 -17.75 2.09 -9.80
CA GLN A 110 -17.64 1.72 -8.38
C GLN A 110 -16.17 1.56 -7.98
N ALA A 111 -15.52 2.66 -7.62
CA ALA A 111 -14.16 2.63 -7.06
C ALA A 111 -14.23 2.30 -5.57
N GLY A 112 -13.51 1.27 -5.13
CA GLY A 112 -13.29 1.01 -3.70
C GLY A 112 -12.61 2.21 -3.04
N ARG A 113 -12.90 2.43 -1.76
CA ARG A 113 -12.20 3.46 -0.97
C ARG A 113 -10.86 2.87 -0.52
N PHE A 114 -9.75 3.47 -0.94
CA PHE A 114 -8.42 3.01 -0.57
C PHE A 114 -7.85 3.86 0.58
N LEU A 115 -7.51 3.20 1.68
CA LEU A 115 -6.85 3.78 2.84
C LEU A 115 -5.43 3.22 2.94
N TYR A 116 -4.45 4.06 3.22
CA TYR A 116 -3.05 3.65 3.41
C TYR A 116 -2.64 3.81 4.88
N PHE A 117 -1.97 2.80 5.41
CA PHE A 117 -1.31 2.87 6.71
C PHE A 117 0.07 2.20 6.66
N GLY A 118 1.08 2.98 7.06
CA GLY A 118 2.48 2.62 7.09
C GLY A 118 3.23 3.46 8.11
N ASP A 119 4.55 3.33 8.16
CA ASP A 119 5.36 3.96 9.18
C ASP A 119 5.36 5.49 9.01
N LEU A 120 5.33 6.24 10.13
CA LEU A 120 5.46 7.71 10.12
C LEU A 120 6.94 8.11 10.03
N ASP A 121 7.59 7.65 8.96
CA ASP A 121 8.94 8.06 8.60
C ASP A 121 9.00 8.55 7.15
N ARG A 122 10.20 8.89 6.69
CA ARG A 122 10.40 9.41 5.33
C ARG A 122 10.11 8.36 4.26
N GLU A 123 10.42 7.09 4.51
CA GLU A 123 10.19 6.01 3.54
C GLU A 123 8.72 5.67 3.44
N GLY A 124 8.01 5.53 4.56
CA GLY A 124 6.57 5.25 4.57
C GLY A 124 5.77 6.35 3.87
N ILE A 125 6.13 7.62 4.07
CA ILE A 125 5.52 8.74 3.35
C ILE A 125 5.86 8.69 1.86
N ARG A 126 7.13 8.41 1.49
CA ARG A 126 7.51 8.24 0.07
C ARG A 126 6.70 7.12 -0.59
N LEU A 127 6.52 5.98 0.09
CA LEU A 127 5.77 4.84 -0.40
C LEU A 127 4.29 5.19 -0.60
N PHE A 128 3.69 5.94 0.32
CA PHE A 128 2.33 6.46 0.14
C PHE A 128 2.21 7.28 -1.15
N PHE A 129 3.09 8.27 -1.36
CA PHE A 129 3.04 9.11 -2.58
C PHE A 129 3.33 8.32 -3.85
N ARG A 130 4.22 7.32 -3.80
CA ARG A 130 4.46 6.41 -4.93
C ARG A 130 3.23 5.57 -5.25
N ALA A 131 2.59 4.97 -4.25
CA ALA A 131 1.38 4.19 -4.44
C ALA A 131 0.25 5.05 -5.05
N ARG A 132 0.09 6.28 -4.55
CA ARG A 132 -0.87 7.24 -5.10
C ARG A 132 -0.52 7.68 -6.53
N GLY A 133 0.73 8.01 -6.80
CA GLY A 133 1.19 8.44 -8.13
C GLY A 133 1.14 7.32 -9.17
N ALA A 134 1.35 6.07 -8.75
CA ALA A 134 1.25 4.89 -9.59
C ALA A 134 -0.20 4.53 -9.95
N ASN A 135 -1.19 5.03 -9.19
CA ASN A 135 -2.60 4.70 -9.35
C ASN A 135 -3.47 5.98 -9.36
N PRO A 136 -3.31 6.85 -10.37
CA PRO A 136 -3.97 8.15 -10.43
C PRO A 136 -5.51 8.06 -10.50
N ASN A 137 -6.07 6.93 -10.94
CA ASN A 137 -7.51 6.73 -11.01
C ASN A 137 -8.12 6.25 -9.68
N LEU A 138 -7.28 6.00 -8.66
CA LEU A 138 -7.74 5.64 -7.31
C LEU A 138 -7.60 6.80 -6.33
N ASP A 139 -8.63 6.99 -5.52
CA ASP A 139 -8.60 7.92 -4.39
C ASP A 139 -7.91 7.26 -3.17
N ILE A 140 -6.58 7.12 -3.24
CA ILE A 140 -5.76 6.60 -2.15
C ILE A 140 -5.50 7.70 -1.13
N LYS A 141 -6.03 7.52 0.09
CA LYS A 141 -5.91 8.47 1.20
C LYS A 141 -5.15 7.86 2.38
N PRO A 142 -4.38 8.64 3.14
CA PRO A 142 -3.83 8.14 4.39
C PRO A 142 -4.96 7.83 5.36
N PHE A 143 -4.80 6.80 6.19
CA PHE A 143 -5.81 6.42 7.17
C PHE A 143 -5.75 7.33 8.40
N SER A 144 -6.30 8.54 8.28
CA SER A 144 -6.20 9.61 9.28
C SER A 144 -6.57 9.16 10.69
N ALA A 145 -7.67 8.41 10.85
CA ALA A 145 -8.11 7.95 12.17
C ALA A 145 -7.07 7.04 12.85
N LEU A 146 -6.44 6.14 12.08
CA LEU A 146 -5.43 5.22 12.62
C LEU A 146 -4.11 5.94 12.92
N TYR A 147 -3.68 6.87 12.05
CA TYR A 147 -2.53 7.73 12.33
C TYR A 147 -2.74 8.62 13.56
N GLN A 148 -3.94 9.18 13.75
CA GLN A 148 -4.27 9.96 14.95
C GLN A 148 -4.20 9.13 16.23
N LEU A 149 -4.68 7.87 16.19
CA LEU A 149 -4.54 6.96 17.33
C LEU A 149 -3.07 6.66 17.63
N MET A 150 -2.26 6.41 16.59
CA MET A 150 -0.83 6.15 16.75
C MET A 150 -0.10 7.34 17.39
N LEU A 151 -0.40 8.57 16.96
CA LEU A 151 0.19 9.77 17.57
C LEU A 151 -0.23 9.96 19.03
N LYS A 152 -1.52 9.74 19.36
CA LYS A 152 -2.00 9.78 20.74
C LYS A 152 -1.29 8.75 21.62
N LEU A 153 -1.01 7.56 21.10
CA LEU A 153 -0.24 6.54 21.82
C LEU A 153 1.23 6.96 21.99
N ALA A 154 1.81 7.62 21.00
CA ALA A 154 3.19 8.12 21.06
C ALA A 154 3.35 9.37 21.95
N GLU A 155 2.27 10.03 22.38
CA GLU A 155 2.33 11.16 23.31
C GLU A 155 2.98 10.71 24.64
N GLY A 156 4.17 11.25 24.92
CA GLY A 156 4.93 10.93 26.12
C GLY A 156 5.92 9.77 25.99
N MET A 157 6.04 9.15 24.81
CA MET A 157 7.10 8.18 24.51
C MET A 157 8.34 8.89 23.96
N GLU A 158 9.54 8.44 24.36
CA GLU A 158 10.77 8.78 23.65
C GLU A 158 10.83 7.95 22.35
N LEU A 159 10.87 8.64 21.22
CA LEU A 159 10.95 8.00 19.92
C LEU A 159 12.42 7.73 19.59
N PRO A 160 12.77 6.55 19.06
CA PRO A 160 14.11 6.31 18.57
C PRO A 160 14.45 7.28 17.42
N GLU A 161 15.69 7.74 17.37
CA GLU A 161 16.16 8.59 16.27
C GLU A 161 16.09 7.84 14.94
N SER A 162 15.54 8.51 13.92
CA SER A 162 15.50 7.97 12.56
C SER A 162 16.91 8.00 11.93
N PRO A 163 17.49 6.86 11.49
CA PRO A 163 18.88 6.79 11.02
C PRO A 163 19.13 7.40 9.63
N ASP A 164 18.10 7.90 8.94
CA ASP A 164 18.22 8.32 7.53
C ASP A 164 18.47 9.83 7.40
N GLU A 165 19.75 10.24 7.38
CA GLU A 165 20.22 11.62 7.19
C GLU A 165 20.19 12.13 5.73
N ARG A 166 19.73 11.30 4.79
CA ARG A 166 19.73 11.67 3.36
C ARG A 166 18.57 12.61 3.04
N GLY A 167 18.92 13.87 2.73
CA GLY A 167 17.99 14.93 2.35
C GLY A 167 17.25 14.61 1.05
N VAL A 168 15.98 14.25 1.18
CA VAL A 168 15.01 14.33 0.08
C VAL A 168 13.77 15.02 0.65
N GLU A 169 13.30 16.05 -0.04
CA GLU A 169 12.03 16.73 0.19
C GLU A 169 10.88 15.74 -0.05
N ALA A 170 10.57 14.88 0.93
CA ALA A 170 9.29 14.21 0.94
C ALA A 170 8.20 15.31 1.08
N PRO A 171 7.02 15.19 0.41
CA PRO A 171 5.92 16.15 0.54
C PRO A 171 5.22 15.98 1.89
N LEU A 172 5.97 16.20 2.96
CA LEU A 172 5.54 16.00 4.33
C LEU A 172 4.37 16.93 4.66
N SER A 173 4.45 18.19 4.23
CA SER A 173 3.37 19.17 4.34
C SER A 173 2.06 18.63 3.80
N ASP A 174 2.09 18.08 2.59
CA ASP A 174 0.90 17.60 1.89
C ASP A 174 0.32 16.37 2.60
N PHE A 175 1.18 15.47 3.07
CA PHE A 175 0.77 14.32 3.88
C PHE A 175 0.10 14.77 5.19
N THR A 176 0.67 15.76 5.88
CA THR A 176 0.09 16.29 7.12
C THR A 176 -1.29 16.93 6.89
N SER A 177 -1.46 17.66 5.78
CA SER A 177 -2.74 18.27 5.41
C SER A 177 -3.80 17.21 5.12
N MET A 178 -3.44 16.11 4.45
CA MET A 178 -4.37 15.00 4.16
C MET A 178 -4.84 14.27 5.43
N LEU A 179 -4.03 14.28 6.49
CA LEU A 179 -4.40 13.68 7.77
C LEU A 179 -5.40 14.56 8.57
N GLY A 180 -5.65 15.80 8.12
CA GLY A 180 -6.61 16.70 8.76
C GLY A 180 -6.18 17.18 10.14
N PHE A 181 -4.87 17.29 10.38
CA PHE A 181 -4.37 17.86 11.63
C PHE A 181 -4.56 19.37 11.64
N ASP A 182 -5.49 19.85 12.48
CA ASP A 182 -5.62 21.28 12.83
C ASP A 182 -4.42 21.81 13.64
N ARG A 183 -3.57 20.90 14.14
CA ARG A 183 -2.34 21.22 14.88
C ARG A 183 -1.13 20.69 14.16
N VAL A 184 -0.62 21.47 13.21
CA VAL A 184 0.72 21.34 12.63
C VAL A 184 1.78 21.14 13.73
N ASP A 185 1.53 21.64 14.94
CA ASP A 185 2.40 21.54 16.11
C ASP A 185 2.65 20.10 16.58
N VAL A 186 1.66 19.19 16.59
CA VAL A 186 1.84 17.84 17.14
C VAL A 186 2.76 17.02 16.26
N LEU A 187 2.53 17.07 14.95
CA LEU A 187 3.43 16.45 13.99
C LEU A 187 4.78 17.15 14.01
N THR A 188 4.85 18.48 13.99
CA THR A 188 6.14 19.20 14.05
C THR A 188 6.95 18.85 15.29
N VAL A 189 6.30 18.68 16.46
CA VAL A 189 6.94 18.22 17.69
C VAL A 189 7.40 16.77 17.57
N PHE A 190 6.57 15.89 16.98
CA PHE A 190 6.94 14.50 16.68
C PHE A 190 8.16 14.43 15.75
N TRP A 191 8.15 15.16 14.64
CA TRP A 191 9.25 15.21 13.66
C TRP A 191 10.51 15.89 14.21
N LYS A 192 10.38 16.88 15.12
CA LYS A 192 11.50 17.44 15.87
C LYS A 192 12.12 16.43 16.83
N ARG A 193 11.28 15.67 17.56
CA ARG A 193 11.73 14.63 18.50
C ARG A 193 12.35 13.43 17.77
N ALA A 194 11.85 13.09 16.59
CA ALA A 194 12.35 11.99 15.77
C ALA A 194 13.61 12.35 14.95
N GLY A 195 14.11 13.59 15.03
CA GLY A 195 15.28 14.06 14.27
C GLY A 195 15.02 14.34 12.78
N ILE A 196 13.77 14.30 12.34
CA ILE A 196 13.40 14.30 10.92
C ILE A 196 13.20 15.72 10.36
N TYR A 197 13.02 16.72 11.23
CA TYR A 197 12.84 18.13 10.84
C TYR A 197 13.90 19.04 11.47
N HIS A 198 14.84 19.54 10.66
CA HIS A 198 15.73 20.63 11.03
C HIS A 198 15.26 21.92 10.35
N LYS A 199 14.84 22.89 11.17
CA LYS A 199 14.48 24.23 10.71
C LYS A 199 15.77 24.92 10.26
N ARG A 200 15.94 25.18 8.96
CA ARG A 200 16.88 26.20 8.49
C ARG A 200 16.29 27.58 8.74
#